data_AF-A0A7W4UH68-F1
#
_entry.id   AF-A0A7W4UH68-F1
#
_cell.length_a   1.000
_cell.length_b   1.000
_cell.length_c   1.000
_cell.angle_alpha   90.00
_cell.angle_beta   90.00
_cell.angle_gamma   90.00
#
_symmetry.space_group_name_H-M   'P 1'
#
loop_
_entity.id
_entity.type
_entity.pdbx_description
1 polymer ?
#
loop_
_entity_poly.entity_id
_entity_poly.type
_entity_poly.pdbx_seq_one_letter_code
_entity_poly.pdbx_strand_id
1 'polypeptide(L)'
;MASESGGASAAGSVPVSVHLAQGATVRLQTAEEQDDLFDEALVQALFRVGLAVPAAVDARPGSPMPRLVLDGDARFLVGAYDLGPERGLEVVARGVHRAIDAALRDHRQRAAEEVEADPTPSPLIEYDPPDGEAEVAIEMEDVPASLTDLLDRVDEGRHVVLTERGKRVAVVVSWRWYSLQRERLACASAAYWKAWRTGTFDATGYALEVLAARAPSDGPDPSHRADSSEGGADHGDSH
;
A
#
# COMPACT_ATOMS: atom_id res chain seq x y z
N MET A 1 -38.73 13.42 -46.28
CA MET A 1 -37.49 12.95 -45.65
C MET A 1 -37.86 12.42 -44.28
N ALA A 2 -37.99 11.10 -44.15
CA ALA A 2 -38.31 10.43 -42.89
C ALA A 2 -37.00 10.12 -42.18
N SER A 3 -36.78 10.72 -41.01
CA SER A 3 -35.65 10.41 -40.16
C SER A 3 -35.92 9.10 -39.43
N GLU A 4 -35.24 8.04 -39.85
CA GLU A 4 -35.20 6.78 -39.11
C GLU A 4 -34.42 6.98 -37.81
N SER A 5 -35.17 7.11 -36.73
CA SER A 5 -34.70 7.07 -35.35
C SER A 5 -34.19 5.65 -35.06
N GLY A 6 -32.93 5.38 -35.37
CA GLY A 6 -32.23 4.16 -34.98
C GLY A 6 -32.13 4.05 -33.47
N GLY A 7 -33.10 3.38 -32.85
CA GLY A 7 -33.04 3.01 -31.44
C GLY A 7 -31.85 2.09 -31.23
N ALA A 8 -30.80 2.62 -30.59
CA ALA A 8 -29.68 1.82 -30.11
C ALA A 8 -30.26 0.76 -29.15
N SER A 9 -30.33 -0.48 -29.65
CA SER A 9 -30.71 -1.64 -28.85
C SER A 9 -29.73 -1.67 -27.67
N ALA A 10 -30.24 -1.37 -26.48
CA ALA A 10 -29.47 -1.49 -25.25
C ALA A 10 -29.03 -2.95 -25.18
N ALA A 11 -27.75 -3.20 -25.48
CA ALA A 11 -27.17 -4.51 -25.41
C ALA A 11 -27.43 -5.02 -23.99
N GLY A 12 -28.31 -6.01 -23.87
CA GLY A 12 -28.70 -6.55 -22.57
C GLY A 12 -27.45 -7.04 -21.86
N SER A 13 -27.09 -6.38 -20.76
CA SER A 13 -25.97 -6.84 -19.94
C SER A 13 -26.32 -8.21 -19.35
N VAL A 14 -25.46 -9.19 -19.58
CA VAL A 14 -25.62 -10.52 -18.99
C VAL A 14 -25.50 -10.35 -17.46
N PRO A 15 -26.49 -10.82 -16.67
CA PRO A 15 -26.43 -10.63 -15.22
C PRO A 15 -25.28 -11.43 -14.62
N VAL A 16 -24.58 -10.83 -13.65
CA VAL A 16 -23.42 -11.43 -12.99
C VAL A 16 -23.63 -11.38 -11.47
N SER A 17 -23.57 -12.55 -10.83
CA SER A 17 -23.66 -12.70 -9.38
C SER A 17 -22.66 -13.71 -8.83
N VAL A 18 -22.28 -13.50 -7.57
CA VAL A 18 -21.54 -14.45 -6.76
C VAL A 18 -22.43 -14.76 -5.56
N HIS A 19 -22.46 -16.02 -5.14
CA HIS A 19 -23.17 -16.44 -3.93
C HIS A 19 -22.22 -17.25 -3.06
N LEU A 20 -21.91 -16.75 -1.87
CA LEU A 20 -21.14 -17.47 -0.88
C LEU A 20 -22.11 -18.20 0.06
N ALA A 21 -21.84 -19.47 0.35
CA ALA A 21 -22.61 -20.19 1.36
C ALA A 21 -22.43 -19.54 2.74
N GLN A 22 -23.34 -19.81 3.68
CA GLN A 22 -23.24 -19.27 5.02
C GLN A 22 -21.93 -19.72 5.68
N GLY A 23 -21.10 -18.75 6.09
CA GLY A 23 -19.78 -18.99 6.69
C GLY A 23 -18.65 -19.21 5.68
N ALA A 24 -18.94 -19.22 4.37
CA ALA A 24 -17.89 -19.28 3.36
C ALA A 24 -17.13 -17.96 3.28
N THR A 25 -15.81 -18.04 3.07
CA THR A 25 -14.93 -16.87 2.98
C THR A 25 -13.97 -17.01 1.82
N VAL A 26 -13.65 -15.88 1.17
CA VAL A 26 -12.57 -15.81 0.18
C VAL A 26 -11.45 -15.00 0.80
N ARG A 27 -10.24 -15.54 0.79
CA ARG A 27 -9.04 -14.87 1.31
C ARG A 27 -7.97 -14.71 0.25
N LEU A 28 -7.24 -13.61 0.32
CA LEU A 28 -6.02 -13.39 -0.44
C LEU A 28 -4.84 -14.03 0.29
N GLN A 29 -4.22 -15.02 -0.33
CA GLN A 29 -3.04 -15.65 0.22
C GLN A 29 -1.80 -14.83 -0.14
N THR A 30 -1.23 -14.16 0.86
CA THR A 30 0.04 -13.42 0.75
C THR A 30 1.20 -14.26 1.30
N ALA A 31 2.43 -13.88 0.97
CA ALA A 31 3.63 -14.55 1.49
C ALA A 31 3.85 -14.27 3.00
N GLU A 32 3.24 -13.22 3.54
CA GLU A 32 3.47 -12.70 4.89
C GLU A 32 2.46 -13.25 5.92
N GLU A 33 1.75 -14.34 5.61
CA GLU A 33 0.70 -14.97 6.44
C GLU A 33 -0.47 -14.05 6.83
N GLN A 34 -0.55 -12.84 6.27
CA GLN A 34 -1.70 -11.98 6.47
C GLN A 34 -2.83 -12.38 5.52
N ASP A 35 -3.88 -12.96 6.10
CA ASP A 35 -5.09 -13.37 5.40
C ASP A 35 -6.10 -12.21 5.36
N ASP A 36 -6.13 -11.48 4.25
CA ASP A 36 -7.18 -10.48 4.01
C ASP A 36 -8.46 -11.19 3.57
N LEU A 37 -9.52 -11.07 4.38
CA LEU A 37 -10.84 -11.64 4.12
C LEU A 37 -11.66 -10.72 3.21
N PHE A 38 -12.22 -11.29 2.14
CA PHE A 38 -13.14 -10.59 1.24
C PHE A 38 -14.58 -10.98 1.54
N ASP A 39 -15.44 -9.97 1.72
CA ASP A 39 -16.88 -10.18 1.80
C ASP A 39 -17.50 -10.47 0.41
N GLU A 40 -18.73 -10.98 0.39
CA GLU A 40 -19.43 -11.36 -0.84
C GLU A 40 -19.58 -10.18 -1.82
N ALA A 41 -19.80 -8.96 -1.31
CA ALA A 41 -19.99 -7.77 -2.15
C ALA A 41 -18.69 -7.41 -2.88
N LEU A 42 -17.55 -7.46 -2.18
CA LEU A 42 -16.24 -7.24 -2.77
C LEU A 42 -15.88 -8.35 -3.77
N VAL A 43 -16.12 -9.62 -3.43
CA VAL A 43 -15.89 -10.75 -4.36
C VAL A 43 -16.74 -10.58 -5.62
N GLN A 44 -18.01 -10.17 -5.49
CA GLN A 44 -18.88 -9.91 -6.63
C GLN A 44 -18.38 -8.74 -7.51
N ALA A 45 -17.89 -7.66 -6.89
CA ALA A 45 -17.32 -6.54 -7.63
C ALA A 45 -16.04 -6.95 -8.40
N LEU A 46 -15.14 -7.67 -7.74
CA LEU A 46 -13.90 -8.18 -8.34
C LEU A 46 -14.19 -9.21 -9.44
N PHE A 47 -15.18 -10.07 -9.25
CA PHE A 47 -15.63 -11.02 -10.27
C PHE A 47 -16.11 -10.30 -11.54
N ARG A 48 -16.90 -9.23 -11.40
CA ARG A 48 -17.35 -8.40 -12.53
C ARG A 48 -16.18 -7.73 -13.25
N VAL A 49 -15.22 -7.18 -12.51
CA VAL A 49 -14.00 -6.60 -13.10
C VAL A 49 -13.22 -7.68 -13.86
N GLY A 50 -13.03 -8.85 -13.26
CA GLY A 50 -12.32 -9.97 -13.86
C GLY A 50 -12.94 -10.50 -15.15
N LEU A 51 -14.27 -10.53 -15.24
CA LEU A 51 -14.98 -10.91 -16.48
C LEU A 51 -14.74 -9.91 -17.62
N ALA A 52 -14.52 -8.64 -17.30
CA ALA A 52 -14.22 -7.61 -18.29
C ALA A 52 -12.75 -7.64 -18.76
N VAL A 53 -11.87 -8.37 -18.07
CA VAL A 53 -10.46 -8.52 -18.45
C VAL A 53 -10.34 -9.71 -19.44
N PRO A 54 -9.78 -9.51 -20.64
CA PRO A 54 -9.55 -10.61 -21.57
C PRO A 54 -8.51 -11.58 -21.00
N ALA A 55 -8.78 -12.88 -21.05
CA ALA A 55 -7.88 -13.92 -20.50
C ALA A 55 -6.46 -13.88 -21.10
N ALA A 56 -6.30 -13.33 -22.32
CA ALA A 56 -5.01 -13.20 -22.98
C ALA A 56 -4.15 -12.02 -22.49
N VAL A 57 -4.71 -11.07 -21.72
CA VAL A 57 -4.02 -9.84 -21.32
C VAL A 57 -3.22 -10.02 -20.02
N ASP A 58 -3.47 -11.08 -19.26
CA ASP A 58 -2.98 -11.20 -17.87
C ASP A 58 -1.57 -11.80 -17.71
N ALA A 59 -0.93 -12.25 -18.79
CA ALA A 59 0.44 -12.75 -18.70
C ALA A 59 1.46 -11.65 -19.03
N ARG A 60 1.53 -10.58 -18.23
CA ARG A 60 2.79 -9.83 -18.19
C ARG A 60 3.86 -10.78 -17.65
N PRO A 61 4.94 -11.04 -18.40
CA PRO A 61 5.98 -11.97 -17.94
C PRO A 61 6.51 -11.50 -16.59
N GLY A 62 6.33 -12.32 -15.55
CA GLY A 62 6.91 -12.09 -14.22
C GLY A 62 5.99 -11.45 -13.16
N SER A 63 4.76 -11.04 -13.47
CA SER A 63 3.81 -10.62 -12.42
C SER A 63 3.09 -11.85 -11.84
N PRO A 64 3.31 -12.21 -10.57
CA PRO A 64 2.59 -13.33 -9.97
C PRO A 64 1.09 -12.98 -9.85
N MET A 65 0.23 -13.89 -10.31
CA MET A 65 -1.21 -13.74 -10.14
C MET A 65 -1.57 -13.90 -8.66
N PRO A 66 -2.43 -13.03 -8.08
CA PRO A 66 -2.83 -13.16 -6.68
C PRO A 66 -3.51 -14.52 -6.46
N ARG A 67 -3.06 -15.24 -5.43
CA ARG A 67 -3.63 -16.54 -5.08
C ARG A 67 -4.80 -16.33 -4.13
N LEU A 68 -5.99 -16.73 -4.56
CA LEU A 68 -7.19 -16.70 -3.74
C LEU A 68 -7.52 -18.09 -3.22
N VAL A 69 -7.95 -18.17 -1.97
CA VAL A 69 -8.42 -19.41 -1.35
C VAL A 69 -9.86 -19.21 -0.93
N LEU A 70 -10.72 -20.13 -1.32
CA LEU A 70 -12.10 -20.22 -0.83
C LEU A 70 -12.15 -21.25 0.29
N ASP A 71 -12.70 -20.87 1.43
CA ASP A 71 -13.11 -21.78 2.50
C ASP A 71 -14.65 -21.86 2.49
N GLY A 72 -15.19 -23.07 2.33
CA GLY A 72 -16.63 -23.31 2.14
C GLY A 72 -17.09 -23.35 0.68
N ASP A 73 -18.41 -23.30 0.49
CA ASP A 73 -19.05 -23.41 -0.83
C ASP A 73 -19.35 -22.04 -1.44
N ALA A 74 -19.18 -21.91 -2.76
CA ALA A 74 -19.50 -20.70 -3.51
C ALA A 74 -20.00 -21.02 -4.92
N ARG A 75 -20.82 -20.13 -5.48
CA ARG A 75 -21.32 -20.19 -6.86
C ARG A 75 -21.00 -18.89 -7.59
N PHE A 76 -20.52 -19.02 -8.83
CA PHE A 76 -20.08 -17.90 -9.65
C PHE A 76 -20.88 -17.88 -10.95
N LEU A 77 -21.89 -17.02 -11.02
CA LEU A 77 -22.91 -17.06 -12.06
C LEU A 77 -22.70 -15.96 -13.11
N VAL A 78 -22.76 -16.36 -14.38
CA VAL A 78 -22.84 -15.48 -15.56
C VAL A 78 -24.07 -15.86 -16.35
N GLY A 79 -25.14 -15.07 -16.23
CA GLY A 79 -26.45 -15.46 -16.72
C GLY A 79 -26.98 -16.65 -15.94
N ALA A 80 -27.32 -17.72 -16.65
CA ALA A 80 -27.74 -19.00 -16.06
C ALA A 80 -26.58 -19.98 -15.84
N TYR A 81 -25.36 -19.62 -16.25
CA TYR A 81 -24.21 -20.53 -16.22
C TYR A 81 -23.42 -20.34 -14.94
N ASP A 82 -23.20 -21.45 -14.22
CA ASP A 82 -22.30 -21.51 -13.08
C ASP A 82 -20.90 -21.89 -13.56
N LEU A 83 -19.91 -21.03 -13.32
CA LEU A 83 -18.53 -21.29 -13.68
C LEU A 83 -17.86 -22.30 -12.73
N GLY A 84 -18.45 -22.52 -11.56
CA GLY A 84 -17.83 -23.29 -10.48
C GLY A 84 -16.76 -22.48 -9.73
N PRO A 85 -16.29 -22.99 -8.57
CA PRO A 85 -15.42 -22.27 -7.66
C PRO A 85 -14.03 -21.98 -8.24
N GLU A 86 -13.42 -22.93 -8.93
CA GLU A 86 -12.05 -22.80 -9.45
C GLU A 86 -11.97 -21.69 -10.52
N ARG A 87 -12.81 -21.76 -11.56
CA ARG A 87 -12.89 -20.73 -12.61
C ARG A 87 -13.41 -19.40 -12.07
N GLY A 88 -14.34 -19.46 -11.12
CA GLY A 88 -14.85 -18.29 -10.42
C GLY A 88 -13.74 -17.50 -9.74
N LEU A 89 -12.93 -18.17 -8.91
CA LEU A 89 -11.78 -17.58 -8.23
C LEU A 89 -10.70 -17.10 -9.20
N GLU A 90 -10.45 -17.81 -10.29
CA GLU A 90 -9.53 -17.35 -11.33
C GLU A 90 -9.97 -16.00 -11.92
N VAL A 91 -11.26 -15.85 -12.19
CA VAL A 91 -11.84 -14.57 -12.66
C VAL A 91 -11.71 -13.51 -11.57
N VAL A 92 -12.01 -13.82 -10.30
CA VAL A 92 -11.83 -12.87 -9.19
C VAL A 92 -10.37 -12.44 -9.07
N ALA A 93 -9.41 -13.36 -9.18
CA ALA A 93 -7.97 -13.07 -9.11
C ALA A 93 -7.53 -12.11 -10.22
N ARG A 94 -8.05 -12.28 -11.44
CA ARG A 94 -7.84 -11.30 -12.54
C ARG A 94 -8.43 -9.94 -12.20
N GLY A 95 -9.61 -9.91 -11.57
CA GLY A 95 -10.22 -8.68 -11.05
C GLY A 95 -9.34 -7.96 -10.02
N VAL A 96 -8.79 -8.72 -9.07
CA VAL A 96 -7.84 -8.21 -8.05
C VAL A 96 -6.60 -7.63 -8.71
N HIS A 97 -5.97 -8.39 -9.61
CA HIS A 97 -4.79 -7.95 -10.33
C HIS A 97 -5.04 -6.64 -11.08
N ARG A 98 -6.17 -6.55 -11.81
CA ARG A 98 -6.56 -5.35 -12.55
C ARG A 98 -6.83 -4.15 -11.64
N ALA A 99 -7.45 -4.37 -10.49
CA ALA A 99 -7.73 -3.32 -9.51
C ALA A 99 -6.43 -2.75 -8.92
N ILE A 100 -5.48 -3.61 -8.54
CA ILE A 100 -4.16 -3.21 -8.06
C ILE A 100 -3.41 -2.42 -9.14
N ASP A 101 -3.39 -2.92 -10.37
CA ASP A 101 -2.75 -2.24 -11.50
C ASP A 101 -3.37 -0.88 -11.82
N ALA A 102 -4.69 -0.74 -11.65
CA ALA A 102 -5.38 0.53 -11.80
C ALA A 102 -4.99 1.50 -10.67
N ALA A 103 -5.00 1.04 -9.41
CA ALA A 103 -4.62 1.86 -8.26
C ALA A 103 -3.15 2.32 -8.32
N LEU A 104 -2.23 1.44 -8.72
CA LEU A 104 -0.82 1.79 -8.89
C LEU A 104 -0.60 2.79 -10.04
N ARG A 105 -1.35 2.68 -11.14
CA ARG A 105 -1.27 3.65 -12.24
C ARG A 105 -1.83 5.01 -11.82
N ASP A 106 -2.96 5.02 -11.14
CA ASP A 106 -3.59 6.23 -10.59
C ASP A 106 -2.64 6.93 -9.59
N HIS A 107 -1.99 6.18 -8.70
CA HIS A 107 -1.00 6.73 -7.77
C HIS A 107 0.22 7.32 -8.50
N ARG A 108 0.77 6.61 -9.51
CA ARG A 108 1.88 7.13 -10.33
C ARG A 108 1.49 8.37 -11.13
N GLN A 109 0.28 8.41 -11.66
CA GLN A 109 -0.22 9.55 -12.42
C GLN A 109 -0.35 10.78 -11.52
N ARG A 110 -0.94 10.64 -10.32
CA ARG A 110 -1.00 11.73 -9.34
C ARG A 110 0.39 12.23 -8.96
N ALA A 111 1.34 11.32 -8.72
CA ALA A 111 2.71 11.70 -8.41
C ALA A 111 3.40 12.43 -9.58
N ALA A 112 3.08 12.09 -10.84
CA ALA A 112 3.61 12.80 -12.00
C ALA A 112 2.98 14.19 -12.18
N GLU A 113 1.66 14.30 -11.98
CA GLU A 113 0.93 15.58 -12.02
C GLU A 113 1.39 16.54 -10.91
N GLU A 114 1.75 16.02 -9.73
CA GLU A 114 2.36 16.80 -8.65
C GLU A 114 3.76 17.35 -9.00
N VAL A 115 4.51 16.68 -9.89
CA VAL A 115 5.85 17.12 -10.33
C VAL A 115 5.78 18.12 -11.49
N GLU A 116 4.77 18.01 -12.36
CA GLU A 116 4.60 18.88 -13.54
C GLU A 116 3.79 20.15 -13.26
N ALA A 117 2.94 20.15 -12.21
CA ALA A 117 2.45 21.39 -11.66
C ALA A 117 3.67 22.26 -11.29
N ASP A 118 3.79 23.42 -11.97
CA ASP A 118 4.78 24.46 -11.68
C ASP A 118 5.04 24.45 -10.17
N PRO A 119 6.29 24.31 -9.70
CA PRO A 119 6.62 24.38 -8.29
C PRO A 119 6.41 25.83 -7.84
N THR A 120 5.18 26.32 -7.92
CA THR A 120 4.51 26.99 -6.82
C THR A 120 5.10 26.32 -5.60
N PRO A 121 6.05 26.96 -4.90
CA PRO A 121 6.65 26.36 -3.74
C PRO A 121 5.46 25.93 -2.92
N SER A 122 5.26 24.62 -2.75
CA SER A 122 4.27 24.11 -1.79
C SER A 122 4.51 25.00 -0.60
N PRO A 123 3.51 25.82 -0.17
CA PRO A 123 3.73 26.85 0.83
C PRO A 123 4.51 26.12 1.88
N LEU A 124 5.79 26.47 2.05
CA LEU A 124 6.71 25.64 2.81
C LEU A 124 5.89 25.30 4.03
N ILE A 125 5.46 24.04 4.15
CA ILE A 125 5.12 23.57 5.47
C ILE A 125 6.52 23.65 6.01
N GLU A 126 6.81 24.79 6.64
CA GLU A 126 8.02 25.05 7.36
C GLU A 126 8.01 23.86 8.29
N TYR A 127 8.72 22.83 7.84
CA TYR A 127 8.95 21.65 8.59
C TYR A 127 9.91 22.21 9.60
N ASP A 128 9.31 22.77 10.65
CA ASP A 128 9.99 23.13 11.85
C ASP A 128 10.33 21.77 12.42
N PRO A 129 11.58 21.27 12.22
CA PRO A 129 11.95 20.03 12.84
C PRO A 129 11.62 20.19 14.32
N PRO A 130 11.02 19.18 14.96
CA PRO A 130 10.68 19.29 16.38
C PRO A 130 11.93 19.81 17.12
N ASP A 131 11.76 20.93 17.82
CA ASP A 131 12.83 21.70 18.49
C ASP A 131 13.95 20.77 19.00
N GLY A 132 15.07 20.68 18.25
CA GLY A 132 16.25 19.89 18.64
C GLY A 132 16.79 18.90 17.62
N GLU A 133 16.07 18.52 16.55
CA GLU A 133 16.63 17.67 15.50
C GLU A 133 17.42 18.52 14.49
N ALA A 134 18.73 18.65 14.71
CA ALA A 134 19.61 19.43 13.84
C ALA A 134 19.71 18.79 12.44
N GLU A 135 19.08 19.41 11.44
CA GLU A 135 19.37 19.11 10.03
C GLU A 135 20.84 19.44 9.74
N VAL A 136 21.56 18.50 9.12
CA VAL A 136 22.95 18.70 8.71
C VAL A 136 23.01 18.66 7.18
N ALA A 137 23.39 19.78 6.57
CA ALA A 137 23.58 19.84 5.12
C ALA A 137 24.99 19.37 4.73
N ILE A 138 25.08 18.49 3.72
CA ILE A 138 26.34 17.99 3.13
C ILE A 138 26.24 18.12 1.62
N GLU A 139 27.24 18.75 1.00
CA GLU A 139 27.33 18.79 -0.47
C GLU A 139 27.66 17.40 -1.03
N MET A 140 27.03 17.04 -2.16
CA MET A 140 27.17 15.73 -2.80
C MET A 140 28.63 15.36 -3.13
N GLU A 141 29.48 16.36 -3.37
CA GLU A 141 30.91 16.17 -3.62
C GLU A 141 31.70 15.68 -2.39
N ASP A 142 31.21 15.97 -1.18
CA ASP A 142 31.84 15.61 0.08
C ASP A 142 31.38 14.24 0.63
N VAL A 143 30.31 13.67 0.06
CA VAL A 143 29.71 12.40 0.54
C VAL A 143 30.71 11.24 0.54
N PRO A 144 31.53 10.98 -0.50
CA PRO A 144 32.47 9.86 -0.48
C PRO A 144 33.52 9.97 0.64
N ALA A 145 33.93 11.20 0.99
CA ALA A 145 34.89 11.46 2.05
C ALA A 145 34.27 11.38 3.45
N SER A 146 32.96 11.63 3.55
CA SER A 146 32.23 11.78 4.82
C SER A 146 31.23 10.65 5.08
N LEU A 147 31.25 9.56 4.30
CA LEU A 147 30.21 8.52 4.36
C LEU A 147 30.06 7.90 5.75
N THR A 148 31.16 7.64 6.45
CA THR A 148 31.10 7.04 7.81
C THR A 148 30.45 8.01 8.81
N ASP A 149 30.92 9.26 8.85
CA ASP A 149 30.38 10.31 9.72
C ASP A 149 28.92 10.67 9.38
N LEU A 150 28.51 10.57 8.10
CA LEU A 150 27.12 10.68 7.69
C LEU A 150 26.26 9.58 8.32
N LEU A 151 26.71 8.32 8.25
CA LEU A 151 25.98 7.19 8.82
C LEU A 151 25.88 7.30 10.34
N ASP A 152 26.97 7.66 11.01
CA ASP A 152 26.98 7.87 12.47
C ASP A 152 25.94 8.95 12.88
N ARG A 153 25.86 10.06 12.13
CA ARG A 153 24.86 11.11 12.36
C ARG A 153 23.42 10.62 12.16
N VAL A 154 23.19 9.78 11.15
CA VAL A 154 21.87 9.21 10.88
C VAL A 154 21.46 8.23 11.98
N ASP A 155 22.41 7.45 12.50
CA ASP A 155 22.20 6.53 13.62
C ASP A 155 21.97 7.27 14.95
N GLU A 156 22.55 8.45 15.12
CA GLU A 156 22.22 9.41 16.20
C GLU A 156 20.82 10.04 16.04
N GLY A 157 20.09 9.73 14.97
CA GLY A 157 18.75 10.24 14.71
C GLY A 157 18.72 11.59 13.99
N ARG A 158 19.86 12.09 13.49
CA ARG A 158 19.90 13.34 12.72
C ARG A 158 19.44 13.10 11.28
N HIS A 159 18.88 14.14 10.66
CA HIS A 159 18.55 14.11 9.24
C HIS A 159 19.68 14.79 8.48
N VAL A 160 20.24 14.06 7.52
CA VAL A 160 21.31 14.59 6.67
C VAL A 160 20.71 15.02 5.34
N VAL A 161 20.78 16.31 5.06
CA VAL A 161 20.30 16.91 3.82
C VAL A 161 21.43 16.92 2.82
N LEU A 162 21.30 16.16 1.73
CA LEU A 162 22.28 16.19 0.65
C LEU A 162 21.96 17.35 -0.28
N THR A 163 22.96 18.17 -0.58
CA THR A 163 22.85 19.33 -1.46
C THR A 163 23.76 19.20 -2.68
N GLU A 164 23.35 19.76 -3.81
CA GLU A 164 24.20 19.93 -4.98
C GLU A 164 24.17 21.41 -5.38
N ARG A 165 25.30 22.10 -5.22
CA ARG A 165 25.43 23.55 -5.48
C ARG A 165 24.43 24.35 -4.64
N GLY A 166 24.29 24.00 -3.36
CA GLY A 166 23.36 24.63 -2.43
C GLY A 166 21.88 24.28 -2.64
N LYS A 167 21.53 23.38 -3.57
CA LYS A 167 20.16 22.90 -3.77
C LYS A 167 19.96 21.54 -3.11
N ARG A 168 18.92 21.37 -2.29
CA ARG A 168 18.55 20.06 -1.71
C ARG A 168 18.23 19.05 -2.81
N VAL A 169 18.95 17.92 -2.81
CA VAL A 169 18.74 16.82 -3.78
C VAL A 169 18.17 15.57 -3.11
N ALA A 170 18.56 15.30 -1.86
CA ALA A 170 18.08 14.14 -1.12
C ALA A 170 18.12 14.37 0.39
N VAL A 171 17.48 13.48 1.14
CA VAL A 171 17.51 13.46 2.60
C VAL A 171 17.83 12.03 3.02
N VAL A 172 18.85 11.88 3.85
CA VAL A 172 19.19 10.61 4.48
C VAL A 172 18.67 10.65 5.90
N VAL A 173 17.89 9.63 6.25
CA VAL A 173 17.27 9.43 7.56
C VAL A 173 17.41 7.97 7.96
N SER A 174 17.27 7.68 9.25
CA SER A 174 17.30 6.29 9.71
C SER A 174 16.10 5.53 9.15
N TRP A 175 16.30 4.23 8.88
CA TRP A 175 15.21 3.37 8.39
C TRP A 175 14.03 3.34 9.36
N ARG A 176 14.31 3.37 10.67
CA ARG A 176 13.31 3.44 11.73
C ARG A 176 12.45 4.69 11.61
N TRP A 177 13.08 5.86 11.43
CA TRP A 177 12.37 7.12 11.26
C TRP A 177 11.51 7.09 9.99
N TYR A 178 12.08 6.65 8.86
CA TYR A 178 11.34 6.54 7.59
C TYR A 178 10.12 5.63 7.72
N SER A 179 10.28 4.45 8.31
CA SER A 179 9.21 3.47 8.50
C SER A 179 8.08 4.03 9.36
N LEU A 180 8.41 4.71 10.46
CA LEU A 180 7.43 5.34 11.34
C LEU A 180 6.64 6.44 10.62
N GLN A 181 7.30 7.28 9.81
CA GLN A 181 6.59 8.31 9.04
C GLN A 181 5.70 7.71 7.96
N ARG A 182 6.14 6.62 7.31
CA ARG A 182 5.32 5.88 6.35
C ARG A 182 4.09 5.26 6.99
N GLU A 183 4.24 4.67 8.18
CA GLU A 183 3.11 4.17 8.98
C GLU A 183 2.13 5.29 9.32
N ARG A 184 2.63 6.44 9.81
CA ARG A 184 1.81 7.62 10.10
C ARG A 184 1.03 8.11 8.89
N LEU A 185 1.67 8.17 7.72
CA LEU A 185 1.02 8.55 6.46
C LEU A 185 -0.05 7.53 6.05
N ALA A 186 0.22 6.24 6.21
CA ALA A 186 -0.75 5.18 5.93
C ALA A 186 -1.97 5.28 6.87
N CYS A 187 -1.75 5.48 8.17
CA CYS A 187 -2.79 5.70 9.16
C CYS A 187 -3.63 6.96 8.85
N ALA A 188 -2.99 8.08 8.49
CA ALA A 188 -3.70 9.29 8.08
C ALA A 188 -4.54 9.07 6.81
N SER A 189 -4.01 8.31 5.84
CA SER A 189 -4.74 7.95 4.62
C SER A 189 -5.95 7.06 4.93
N ALA A 190 -5.79 6.07 5.81
CA ALA A 190 -6.88 5.20 6.26
C ALA A 190 -7.96 6.00 7.00
N ALA A 191 -7.55 6.90 7.90
CA ALA A 191 -8.44 7.80 8.63
C ALA A 191 -9.24 8.70 7.67
N TYR A 192 -8.59 9.22 6.63
CA TYR A 192 -9.25 10.02 5.60
C TYR A 192 -10.38 9.25 4.92
N TRP A 193 -10.11 8.01 4.48
CA TRP A 193 -11.15 7.19 3.84
C TRP A 193 -12.27 6.81 4.80
N LYS A 194 -11.94 6.50 6.06
CA LYS A 194 -12.92 6.22 7.10
C LYS A 194 -13.83 7.40 7.37
N ALA A 195 -13.30 8.63 7.34
CA ALA A 195 -14.08 9.85 7.52
C ALA A 195 -15.14 10.08 6.44
N TRP A 196 -15.02 9.45 5.26
CA TRP A 196 -16.02 9.52 4.18
C TRP A 196 -17.08 8.41 4.21
N ARG A 197 -17.02 7.47 5.16
CA ARG A 197 -17.82 6.23 5.15
C ARG A 197 -19.34 6.45 5.07
N THR A 198 -19.85 7.58 5.59
CA THR A 198 -21.29 7.91 5.59
C THR A 198 -21.72 8.77 4.39
N GLY A 199 -20.80 9.07 3.46
CA GLY A 199 -21.03 10.00 2.35
C GLY A 199 -20.86 11.48 2.72
N THR A 200 -20.57 11.78 3.98
CA THR A 200 -20.22 13.12 4.49
C THR A 200 -18.90 13.03 5.24
N PHE A 201 -18.02 14.00 5.06
CA PHE A 201 -16.72 13.99 5.75
C PHE A 201 -16.85 14.28 7.24
N ASP A 202 -16.47 13.32 8.09
CA ASP A 202 -16.33 13.48 9.54
C ASP A 202 -14.95 14.05 9.91
N ALA A 203 -14.85 15.38 9.99
CA ALA A 203 -13.62 16.07 10.33
C ALA A 203 -13.13 15.78 11.76
N THR A 204 -14.04 15.55 12.71
CA THR A 204 -13.68 15.30 14.11
C THR A 204 -13.11 13.89 14.26
N GLY A 205 -13.75 12.88 13.66
CA GLY A 205 -13.24 11.51 13.62
C GLY A 205 -11.87 11.44 12.96
N TYR A 206 -11.70 12.10 11.80
CA TYR A 206 -10.41 12.20 11.12
C TYR A 206 -9.32 12.80 12.01
N ALA A 207 -9.58 13.94 12.64
CA ALA A 207 -8.60 14.63 13.47
C ALA A 207 -8.15 13.76 14.67
N LEU A 208 -9.09 13.07 15.33
CA LEU A 208 -8.77 12.18 16.45
C LEU A 208 -7.88 11.00 16.02
N GLU A 209 -8.15 10.41 14.85
CA GLU A 209 -7.35 9.29 14.34
C GLU A 209 -5.94 9.71 13.91
N VAL A 210 -5.80 10.88 13.26
CA VAL A 210 -4.48 11.42 12.92
C VAL A 210 -3.67 11.75 14.17
N LEU A 211 -4.31 12.31 15.21
CA LEU A 211 -3.64 12.56 16.49
C LEU A 211 -3.20 11.27 17.17
N ALA A 212 -4.04 10.23 17.16
CA ALA A 212 -3.68 8.92 17.70
C ALA A 212 -2.50 8.29 16.96
N ALA A 213 -2.44 8.41 15.63
CA ALA A 213 -1.32 7.92 14.82
C ALA A 213 0.00 8.67 15.08
N ARG A 214 -0.07 9.93 15.55
CA ARG A 214 1.12 10.74 15.88
C ARG A 214 1.70 10.44 17.25
N ALA A 215 0.97 9.77 18.14
CA ALA A 215 1.48 9.43 19.46
C ALA A 215 2.82 8.68 19.35
N PRO A 216 3.81 8.96 20.23
CA PRO A 216 5.03 8.19 20.29
C PRO A 216 4.66 6.71 20.50
N SER A 217 5.16 5.83 19.64
CA SER A 217 5.14 4.42 19.96
C SER A 217 6.22 4.20 21.02
N ASP A 218 5.85 4.32 22.29
CA ASP A 218 6.72 4.05 23.45
C ASP A 218 7.05 2.55 23.61
N GLY A 219 6.89 1.77 22.53
CA GLY A 219 7.26 0.36 22.51
C GLY A 219 8.78 0.20 22.57
N PRO A 220 9.32 -0.66 23.45
CA PRO A 220 10.75 -0.98 23.44
C PRO A 220 11.11 -1.55 22.06
N ASP A 221 12.19 -1.03 21.50
CA ASP A 221 12.69 -1.42 20.17
C ASP A 221 12.96 -2.93 20.14
N PRO A 222 12.18 -3.72 19.37
CA PRO A 222 12.38 -5.16 19.31
C PRO A 222 13.70 -5.54 18.65
N SER A 223 14.36 -4.63 17.92
CA SER A 223 15.62 -4.89 17.21
C SER A 223 16.82 -5.03 18.14
N HIS A 224 16.75 -4.56 19.39
CA HIS A 224 17.85 -4.68 20.35
C HIS A 224 17.92 -6.02 21.09
N ARG A 225 17.00 -6.97 20.81
CA ARG A 225 16.90 -8.22 21.58
C ARG A 225 17.63 -9.42 20.98
N ALA A 226 18.25 -9.28 19.81
CA ALA A 226 18.92 -10.37 19.12
C ALA A 226 20.41 -10.07 18.93
N ASP A 227 21.23 -10.24 19.99
CA ASP A 227 22.62 -10.74 19.82
C ASP A 227 23.38 -11.00 21.13
N SER A 228 22.79 -10.80 22.30
CA SER A 228 23.38 -11.26 23.57
C SER A 228 23.19 -12.77 23.79
N SER A 229 23.63 -13.58 22.84
CA SER A 229 23.98 -14.99 23.11
C SER A 229 25.47 -15.06 23.41
N GLU A 230 25.86 -14.53 24.57
CA GLU A 230 27.14 -14.79 25.23
C GLU A 230 27.22 -16.31 25.51
N GLY A 231 27.67 -17.06 24.50
CA GLY A 231 28.07 -18.45 24.63
C GLY A 231 29.39 -18.54 25.38
N GLY A 232 29.34 -18.35 26.70
CA GLY A 232 30.41 -18.72 27.61
C GLY A 232 30.53 -20.24 27.66
N ALA A 233 31.35 -20.81 26.77
CA ALA A 233 31.84 -22.18 26.91
C ALA A 233 33.07 -22.16 27.81
N ASP A 234 32.78 -22.32 29.09
CA ASP A 234 33.69 -22.53 30.22
C ASP A 234 34.75 -23.62 29.93
N HIS A 235 35.98 -23.34 30.36
CA HIS A 235 37.14 -24.21 30.25
C HIS A 235 37.06 -25.33 31.30
N GLY A 236 36.64 -26.52 30.88
CA GLY A 236 36.82 -27.75 31.64
C GLY A 236 38.24 -28.30 31.47
N ASP A 237 39.15 -27.86 32.33
CA ASP A 237 40.45 -28.50 32.58
C ASP A 237 40.22 -29.87 33.25
N SER A 238 40.86 -30.93 32.79
CA SER A 238 40.78 -32.26 33.40
C SER A 238 42.14 -32.95 33.39
N HIS A 239 42.49 -33.40 34.60
CA HIS A 239 43.65 -34.17 35.03
C HIS A 239 44.01 -35.39 34.17
#